data_AF-A0A1W6TLT2-F1
#
_entry.id   AF-A0A1W6TLT2-F1
#
_cell.length_a   1.000
_cell.length_b   1.000
_cell.length_c   1.000
_cell.angle_alpha   90.00
_cell.angle_beta   90.00
_cell.angle_gamma   90.00
#
_symmetry.space_group_name_H-M   'P 1'
#
loop_
_entity.id
_entity.type
_entity.pdbx_description
1 polymer ?
#
loop_
_entity_poly.entity_id
_entity_poly.type
_entity_poly.pdbx_seq_one_letter_code
_entity_poly.pdbx_strand_id
1 'polypeptide(L)' 'MSGEVKVQTLLLATNVELECPACGEIESGFCGNPAGRQFTCDSCHETYKVHKEADIEYKY' A
#
# COMPACT_ATOMS: atom_id res chain seq x y z
N MET A 1 -2.58 -41.08 5.97
CA MET A 1 -3.72 -40.21 5.59
C MET A 1 -3.22 -39.18 4.61
N SER A 2 -3.56 -39.33 3.32
CA SER A 2 -3.30 -38.32 2.30
C SER A 2 -4.50 -37.38 2.25
N GLY A 3 -4.35 -36.16 2.77
CA GLY A 3 -5.40 -35.15 2.69
C GLY A 3 -5.54 -34.61 1.26
N GLU A 4 -6.77 -34.51 0.76
CA GLU A 4 -7.07 -33.89 -0.54
C GLU A 4 -6.63 -32.42 -0.56
N VAL A 5 -6.04 -32.00 -1.69
CA VAL A 5 -5.62 -30.61 -1.93
C VAL A 5 -6.85 -29.77 -2.27
N LYS A 6 -7.10 -28.71 -1.49
CA LYS A 6 -8.17 -27.73 -1.75
C LYS A 6 -7.68 -26.66 -2.73
N VAL A 7 -8.54 -26.23 -3.66
CA VAL A 7 -8.23 -25.23 -4.69
C VAL A 7 -8.92 -23.90 -4.37
N GLN A 8 -8.18 -22.79 -4.46
CA GLN A 8 -8.68 -21.42 -4.32
C GLN A 8 -8.77 -20.76 -5.71
N THR A 9 -9.85 -20.02 -5.97
CA THR A 9 -10.08 -19.30 -7.24
C THR A 9 -10.05 -17.78 -7.08
N LEU A 10 -10.16 -17.25 -5.87
CA LEU A 10 -10.11 -15.81 -5.62
C LEU A 10 -8.68 -15.29 -5.55
N LEU A 11 -8.39 -14.27 -6.36
CA LEU A 11 -7.19 -13.44 -6.28
C LEU A 11 -7.63 -11.99 -6.07
N LEU A 12 -7.06 -11.33 -5.07
CA LEU A 12 -7.30 -9.91 -4.79
C LEU A 12 -5.97 -9.15 -4.94
N ALA A 13 -5.92 -8.19 -5.86
CA ALA A 13 -4.80 -7.26 -5.97
C ALA A 13 -5.24 -5.89 -5.44
N THR A 14 -4.69 -5.46 -4.31
CA THR A 14 -4.94 -4.15 -3.72
C THR A 14 -3.65 -3.33 -3.77
N ASN A 15 -3.50 -2.53 -4.83
CA ASN A 15 -2.43 -1.54 -4.90
C ASN A 15 -2.94 -0.22 -4.31
N VAL A 16 -2.23 0.30 -3.32
CA VAL A 16 -2.40 1.66 -2.82
C VAL A 16 -1.19 2.46 -3.27
N GLU A 17 -1.42 3.71 -3.66
CA GLU A 17 -0.38 4.66 -4.01
C GLU A 17 -0.34 5.76 -2.95
N LEU A 18 0.85 6.28 -2.66
CA LEU A 18 1.07 7.38 -1.73
C LEU A 18 1.82 8.49 -2.44
N GLU A 19 1.37 9.72 -2.29
CA GLU A 19 2.16 10.89 -2.68
C GLU A 19 3.11 11.24 -1.54
N CYS A 20 4.41 11.33 -1.85
CA CYS A 20 5.39 11.77 -0.88
C CYS A 20 5.15 13.26 -0.54
N PRO A 21 4.93 13.63 0.73
CA PRO A 21 4.65 15.01 1.10
C PRO A 21 5.87 15.94 0.98
N ALA A 22 7.07 15.38 0.82
CA ALA A 22 8.30 16.17 0.70
C ALA A 22 8.64 16.55 -0.74
N CYS A 23 8.47 15.62 -1.70
CA CYS A 23 8.84 15.84 -3.10
C CYS A 23 7.69 15.74 -4.10
N GLY A 24 6.50 15.27 -3.70
CA GLY A 24 5.32 15.11 -4.57
C GLY A 24 5.36 13.88 -5.49
N GLU A 25 6.39 13.04 -5.40
CA GLU A 25 6.47 11.81 -6.18
C GLU A 25 5.43 10.78 -5.70
N ILE A 26 4.84 10.05 -6.65
CA ILE A 26 3.87 8.99 -6.36
C ILE A 26 4.62 7.67 -6.17
N GLU A 27 4.53 7.12 -4.97
CA GLU A 27 5.05 5.82 -4.61
C GLU A 27 3.95 4.76 -4.73
N SER A 28 4.30 3.60 -5.29
CA SER A 28 3.37 2.49 -5.56
C SER A 28 3.86 1.19 -4.93
N GLY A 29 3.06 0.13 -4.99
CA GLY A 29 3.44 -1.19 -4.47
C GLY A 29 3.04 -1.41 -3.00
N PHE A 30 2.26 -0.51 -2.41
CA PHE A 30 1.71 -0.72 -1.07
C PHE A 30 0.54 -1.70 -1.13
N CYS A 31 0.66 -2.79 -0.38
CA CYS A 31 -0.40 -3.78 -0.20
C CYS A 31 -1.16 -3.52 1.11
N GLY A 32 -2.48 -3.32 1.01
CA GLY A 32 -3.34 -3.01 2.16
C GLY A 32 -3.34 -1.54 2.58
N ASN A 33 -3.92 -1.22 3.73
CA ASN A 33 -4.05 0.17 4.21
C ASN A 33 -2.73 0.65 4.87
N PRO A 34 -2.04 1.67 4.33
CA PRO A 34 -0.81 2.20 4.91
C PRO A 34 -1.03 3.23 6.04
N ALA A 35 -2.28 3.64 6.33
CA ALA A 35 -2.60 4.64 7.34
C ALA A 35 -1.98 4.34 8.71
N GLY A 36 -1.38 5.36 9.33
CA GLY A 36 -0.72 5.27 10.63
C GLY A 36 0.71 4.72 10.60
N ARG A 37 1.20 4.24 9.46
CA ARG A 37 2.55 3.71 9.28
C ARG A 37 3.52 4.79 8.80
N GLN A 38 4.81 4.52 8.97
CA GLN A 38 5.91 5.39 8.55
C GLN A 38 6.70 4.71 7.42
N PHE A 39 7.08 5.48 6.41
CA PHE A 39 7.81 5.04 5.23
C PHE A 39 8.90 6.05 4.89
N THR A 40 9.90 5.60 4.14
CA THR A 40 10.95 6.44 3.58
C THR A 40 10.74 6.51 2.08
N CYS A 41 10.73 7.72 1.52
CA CYS A 41 10.50 7.90 0.10
C CYS A 41 11.69 7.38 -0.72
N ASP A 42 11.41 6.56 -1.73
CA ASP A 42 12.46 6.00 -2.60
C ASP A 42 13.14 7.07 -3.48
N SER A 43 12.43 8.16 -3.78
CA SER A 43 12.93 9.24 -4.65
C SER A 43 13.75 10.30 -3.93
N CYS A 44 13.27 10.81 -2.78
CA CYS A 44 13.94 11.89 -2.05
C CYS A 44 14.59 11.46 -0.73
N HIS A 45 14.40 10.20 -0.31
CA HIS A 45 14.94 9.61 0.92
C HIS A 45 14.48 10.27 2.23
N GLU A 46 13.52 11.18 2.17
CA GLU A 46 12.87 11.73 3.36
C GLU A 46 11.85 10.73 3.94
N THR A 47 11.75 10.72 5.26
CA THR A 47 10.84 9.82 5.97
C THR A 47 9.54 10.53 6.32
N TYR A 48 8.41 9.91 6.01
CA TYR A 48 7.09 10.47 6.27
C TYR A 48 6.15 9.46 6.93
N LYS A 49 5.14 9.97 7.64
CA LYS A 49 4.11 9.17 8.31
C LYS A 49 2.77 9.41 7.63
N VAL A 50 2.11 8.34 7.20
CA VAL A 50 0.74 8.42 6.70
C VAL A 50 -0.18 8.67 7.88
N HIS A 51 -1.07 9.66 7.77
CA HIS A 51 -2.02 9.97 8.83
C HIS A 51 -2.87 8.73 9.17
N LYS A 52 -3.18 8.52 10.46
CA LYS A 52 -3.95 7.33 10.91
C LYS A 52 -5.41 7.32 10.42
N GLU A 53 -5.92 8.49 10.07
CA GLU A 53 -7.27 8.72 9.54
C GLU A 53 -7.19 9.14 8.06
N ALA A 54 -6.12 8.75 7.35
CA ALA A 54 -6.04 8.98 5.91
C ALA A 54 -7.07 8.10 5.19
N ASP A 55 -7.87 8.73 4.33
CA ASP A 55 -8.82 8.04 3.46
C ASP A 55 -8.13 7.48 2.21
N ILE A 56 -8.68 6.41 1.65
CA ILE A 56 -8.25 5.86 0.36
C ILE A 56 -9.23 6.33 -0.70
N GLU A 57 -8.77 7.21 -1.57
CA GLU A 57 -9.55 7.72 -2.70
C GLU A 57 -9.32 6.88 -3.96
N TYR A 58 -10.38 6.62 -4.72
CA TYR A 58 -10.27 5.96 -6.03
C TYR A 58 -9.91 6.98 -7.10
N LYS A 59 -8.78 6.77 -7.80
CA LYS A 59 -8.44 7.55 -8.99
C LYS A 59 -9.34 7.10 -10.15
N TYR A 60 -10.04 8.04 -10.78
CA TYR A 60 -10.93 7.83 -11.94
C TYR A 60 -10.17 7.92 -13.26
#